data_AF-A0AA38CTC3-F1
#
_entry.id   AF-A0AA38CTC3-F1
#
_cell.length_a   1.000
_cell.length_b   1.000
_cell.length_c   1.000
_cell.angle_alpha   90.00
_cell.angle_beta   90.00
_cell.angle_gamma   90.00
#
_symmetry.space_group_name_H-M   'P 1'
#
loop_
_entity.id
_entity.type
_entity.pdbx_description
1 polymer ?
#
loop_
_entity_poly.entity_id
_entity_poly.type
_entity_poly.pdbx_seq_one_letter_code
_entity_poly.pdbx_strand_id
1 'polypeptide(L)'
;TQKLAGTNFNVWSHKILTVTEFRDCDKIIKGDESRPATNFEDYDKRHKEALLLLKMSVSDDMIPEVRNATMASTLWANLKDKYQTSEKSQ
;
A
#
# COMPACT_ATOMS: atom_id res chain seq x y z
N THR A 1 -9.41 -11.98 23.47
CA THR A 1 -10.03 -11.44 22.23
C THR A 1 -9.00 -10.73 21.36
N GLN A 2 -7.82 -11.32 21.15
CA GLN A 2 -6.66 -10.67 20.50
C GLN A 2 -6.65 -10.75 18.96
N LYS A 3 -7.75 -11.19 18.33
CA LYS A 3 -7.69 -11.80 16.99
C LYS A 3 -7.88 -10.88 15.80
N LEU A 4 -8.01 -9.55 15.99
CA LEU A 4 -8.26 -8.61 14.89
C LEU A 4 -7.61 -7.23 15.14
N ALA A 5 -6.50 -7.17 15.87
CA ALA A 5 -5.74 -5.91 15.98
C ALA A 5 -5.15 -5.53 14.61
N GLY A 6 -5.16 -4.24 14.29
CA GLY A 6 -4.72 -3.65 13.00
C GLY A 6 -3.26 -3.90 12.61
N THR A 7 -2.51 -4.66 13.41
CA THR A 7 -1.16 -5.14 13.15
C THR A 7 -1.11 -6.47 12.40
N ASN A 8 -2.23 -7.18 12.25
CA ASN A 8 -2.27 -8.44 11.50
C ASN A 8 -2.06 -8.16 10.01
N PHE A 9 -0.90 -8.55 9.49
CA PHE A 9 -0.50 -8.38 8.10
C PHE A 9 -1.56 -8.90 7.13
N ASN A 10 -2.15 -10.07 7.41
CA ASN A 10 -3.15 -10.68 6.54
C ASN A 10 -4.44 -9.84 6.48
N VAL A 11 -4.88 -9.29 7.62
CA VAL A 11 -6.09 -8.45 7.65
C VAL A 11 -5.86 -7.12 6.94
N TRP A 12 -4.74 -6.45 7.23
CA TRP A 12 -4.39 -5.18 6.61
C TRP A 12 -4.18 -5.33 5.09
N SER A 13 -3.36 -6.30 4.67
CA SER A 13 -3.06 -6.52 3.26
C SER A 13 -4.31 -6.90 2.46
N HIS A 14 -5.19 -7.75 3.01
CA HIS A 14 -6.44 -8.11 2.35
C HIS A 14 -7.37 -6.90 2.15
N LYS A 15 -7.50 -6.03 3.16
CA LYS A 15 -8.28 -4.79 3.05
C LYS A 15 -7.73 -3.88 1.95
N ILE A 16 -6.40 -3.70 1.91
CA ILE A 16 -5.77 -2.83 0.91
C ILE A 16 -5.90 -3.39 -0.50
N LEU A 17 -5.67 -4.70 -0.67
CA LEU A 17 -5.86 -5.35 -1.97
C LEU A 17 -7.31 -5.23 -2.46
N THR A 18 -8.28 -5.41 -1.56
CA THR A 18 -9.71 -5.23 -1.90
C THR A 18 -9.99 -3.80 -2.37
N VAL A 19 -9.57 -2.79 -1.61
CA VAL A 19 -9.85 -1.38 -1.95
C VAL A 19 -9.13 -0.98 -3.25
N THR A 20 -7.90 -1.42 -3.44
CA THR A 20 -7.13 -1.10 -4.65
C THR A 20 -7.68 -1.80 -5.89
N GLU A 21 -8.23 -3.01 -5.77
CA GLU A 21 -8.93 -3.70 -6.86
C GLU A 21 -10.21 -2.93 -7.26
N PHE A 22 -11.03 -2.50 -6.30
CA PHE A 22 -12.20 -1.66 -6.58
C PHE A 22 -11.87 -0.32 -7.23
N ARG A 23 -10.63 0.16 -7.08
CA ARG A 23 -10.13 1.44 -7.63
C ARG A 23 -9.22 1.25 -8.85
N ASP A 24 -9.07 0.01 -9.36
CA ASP A 24 -8.20 -0.33 -10.49
C ASP A 24 -6.71 0.10 -10.29
N CYS A 25 -6.27 0.06 -9.04
CA CYS A 25 -4.93 0.47 -8.60
C CYS A 25 -4.06 -0.72 -8.17
N ASP A 26 -4.59 -1.94 -8.17
CA ASP A 26 -3.91 -3.13 -7.61
C ASP A 26 -2.62 -3.46 -8.37
N LYS A 27 -2.64 -3.39 -9.71
CA LYS A 27 -1.46 -3.60 -10.56
C LYS A 27 -0.37 -2.56 -10.31
N ILE A 28 -0.75 -1.32 -10.00
CA ILE A 28 0.20 -0.25 -9.69
C ILE A 28 0.91 -0.52 -8.36
N ILE A 29 0.17 -0.89 -7.30
CA ILE A 29 0.80 -1.20 -6.01
C ILE A 29 1.61 -2.50 -6.04
N LYS A 30 1.27 -3.45 -6.91
CA LYS A 30 2.05 -4.68 -7.11
C LYS A 30 3.28 -4.44 -7.98
N GLY A 31 3.32 -3.37 -8.76
CA GLY A 31 4.37 -3.07 -9.73
C GLY A 31 4.23 -3.85 -11.04
N ASP A 32 3.05 -4.44 -11.28
CA ASP A 32 2.72 -5.20 -12.49
C ASP A 32 2.36 -4.27 -13.67
N GLU A 33 2.12 -2.99 -13.38
CA GLU A 33 1.88 -1.95 -14.36
C GLU A 33 2.96 -0.87 -14.27
N SER A 34 3.54 -0.51 -15.41
CA SER A 34 4.56 0.53 -15.52
C SER A 34 3.99 1.81 -16.13
N ARG A 35 4.57 2.94 -15.74
CA ARG A 35 4.22 4.24 -16.30
C ARG A 35 4.45 4.23 -17.82
N PRO A 36 3.43 4.49 -18.66
CA PRO A 36 3.61 4.50 -20.11
C PRO A 36 4.42 5.74 -20.55
N ALA A 37 5.04 5.64 -21.73
CA ALA A 37 5.83 6.73 -22.30
C ALA A 37 4.94 7.90 -22.80
N THR A 38 3.72 7.60 -23.23
CA THR A 38 2.72 8.56 -23.74
C THR A 38 1.37 8.30 -23.08
N ASN A 39 0.48 9.30 -23.08
CA ASN A 39 -0.86 9.22 -22.45
C ASN A 39 -0.80 8.73 -20.99
N PHE A 40 0.14 9.27 -20.22
CA PHE A 40 0.47 8.82 -18.87
C PHE A 40 -0.46 9.39 -17.79
N GLU A 41 -1.39 10.28 -18.15
CA GLU A 41 -2.24 11.00 -17.22
C GLU A 41 -3.10 10.07 -16.37
N ASP A 42 -3.70 9.05 -16.99
CA ASP A 42 -4.53 8.05 -16.30
C ASP A 42 -3.70 7.18 -15.36
N TYR A 43 -2.48 6.80 -15.79
CA TYR A 43 -1.53 6.11 -14.92
C TYR A 43 -1.15 7.00 -13.72
N ASP A 44 -0.74 8.24 -13.96
CA ASP A 44 -0.29 9.15 -12.91
C ASP A 44 -1.41 9.46 -11.91
N LYS A 45 -2.67 9.51 -12.37
CA LYS A 45 -3.86 9.63 -11.51
C LYS A 45 -4.02 8.42 -10.61
N ARG A 46 -4.05 7.20 -11.18
CA ARG A 46 -4.20 5.96 -10.40
C ARG A 46 -3.00 5.73 -9.48
N HIS A 47 -1.79 6.11 -9.88
CA HIS A 47 -0.60 6.06 -9.04
C HIS A 47 -0.71 6.98 -7.81
N LYS A 48 -1.20 8.20 -8.00
CA LYS A 48 -1.46 9.13 -6.88
C LYS A 48 -2.55 8.58 -5.95
N GLU A 49 -3.60 8.01 -6.51
CA GLU A 49 -4.69 7.39 -5.75
C GLU A 49 -4.18 6.19 -4.94
N ALA A 50 -3.40 5.30 -5.55
CA ALA A 50 -2.74 4.17 -4.91
C ALA A 50 -1.85 4.60 -3.75
N LEU A 51 -1.02 5.64 -3.93
CA LEU A 51 -0.19 6.22 -2.87
C LEU A 51 -1.03 6.73 -1.70
N LEU A 52 -2.13 7.44 -1.97
CA LEU A 52 -3.00 7.97 -0.94
C LEU A 52 -3.66 6.85 -0.15
N LEU A 53 -4.20 5.84 -0.84
CA LEU A 53 -4.82 4.67 -0.20
C LEU A 53 -3.85 3.96 0.74
N LEU A 54 -2.60 3.74 0.32
CA LEU A 54 -1.57 3.15 1.16
C LEU A 54 -1.24 4.03 2.38
N LYS A 55 -1.04 5.34 2.19
CA LYS A 55 -0.71 6.28 3.28
C LYS A 55 -1.83 6.41 4.31
N MET A 56 -3.09 6.31 3.89
CA MET A 56 -4.24 6.35 4.82
C MET A 56 -4.53 5.01 5.49
N SER A 57 -3.88 3.93 5.06
CA SER A 57 -4.15 2.58 5.57
C SER A 57 -3.31 2.20 6.79
N VAL A 58 -2.34 3.02 7.13
CA VAL A 58 -1.42 2.79 8.23
C VAL A 58 -1.81 3.62 9.44
N SER A 59 -1.40 3.18 10.62
CA SER A 59 -1.58 3.93 11.86
C SER A 59 -0.57 5.08 11.97
N ASP A 60 -0.85 6.03 12.86
CA ASP A 60 -0.08 7.28 12.99
C ASP A 60 1.42 7.04 13.30
N ASP A 61 1.74 5.95 13.99
CA ASP A 61 3.11 5.52 14.29
C ASP A 61 3.92 5.16 13.04
N MET A 62 3.26 4.82 11.92
CA MET A 62 3.90 4.51 10.64
C MET A 62 3.96 5.72 9.68
N ILE A 63 3.49 6.91 10.10
CA ILE A 63 3.56 8.14 9.29
C ILE A 63 5.00 8.48 8.84
N PRO A 64 6.03 8.39 9.70
CA PRO A 64 7.42 8.67 9.29
C PRO A 64 7.90 7.81 8.11
N GLU A 65 7.44 6.57 8.03
CA GLU A 65 7.79 5.58 7.01
C GLU A 65 7.11 5.87 5.67
N VAL A 66 5.88 6.40 5.70
CA VAL A 66 5.08 6.58 4.47
C VAL A 66 5.15 8.00 3.91
N ARG A 67 5.51 9.02 4.71
CA ARG A 67 5.43 10.43 4.31
C ARG A 67 6.21 10.74 3.03
N ASN A 68 7.42 10.20 2.90
CA ASN A 68 8.35 10.50 1.80
C ASN A 68 8.22 9.54 0.61
N ALA A 69 7.30 8.58 0.66
CA ALA A 69 7.12 7.64 -0.43
C ALA A 69 6.51 8.32 -1.67
N THR A 70 7.19 8.14 -2.81
CA THR A 70 6.83 8.67 -4.13
C THR A 70 6.37 7.58 -5.11
N MET A 71 6.64 6.31 -4.78
CA MET A 71 6.27 5.14 -5.58
C MET A 71 5.35 4.22 -4.80
N ALA A 72 4.15 3.97 -5.32
CA ALA A 72 3.15 3.13 -4.66
C ALA A 72 3.64 1.70 -4.46
N SER A 73 4.31 1.12 -5.47
CA SER A 73 4.89 -0.22 -5.40
C SER A 73 5.98 -0.36 -4.34
N THR A 74 6.89 0.63 -4.25
CA THR A 74 7.91 0.67 -3.20
C THR A 74 7.28 0.82 -1.81
N LEU A 75 6.27 1.68 -1.67
CA LEU A 75 5.57 1.85 -0.41
C LEU A 75 4.87 0.55 0.02
N TRP A 76 4.18 -0.12 -0.89
CA TRP A 76 3.57 -1.42 -0.64
C TRP A 76 4.60 -2.45 -0.17
N ALA A 77 5.73 -2.58 -0.86
CA ALA A 77 6.80 -3.50 -0.45
C ALA A 77 7.32 -3.21 0.96
N ASN A 78 7.60 -1.93 1.27
CA ASN A 78 8.10 -1.51 2.59
C ASN A 78 7.09 -1.79 3.70
N LEU A 79 5.81 -1.51 3.46
CA LEU A 79 4.75 -1.78 4.44
C LEU A 79 4.59 -3.27 4.69
N LYS A 80 4.61 -4.11 3.64
CA LYS A 80 4.59 -5.58 3.80
C LYS A 80 5.73 -6.06 4.71
N ASP A 81 6.96 -5.60 4.44
CA ASP A 81 8.14 -5.98 5.23
C ASP A 81 8.02 -5.55 6.70
N LYS A 82 7.49 -4.35 6.95
CA LYS A 82 7.25 -3.84 8.31
C LYS A 82 6.24 -4.67 9.08
N TYR A 83 5.05 -4.88 8.53
CA TYR A 83 4.02 -5.68 9.17
C TYR A 83 4.49 -7.12 9.44
N GLN A 84 5.20 -7.74 8.49
CA GLN A 84 5.74 -9.09 8.66
C GLN A 84 6.87 -9.16 9.69
N THR A 85 7.67 -8.10 9.85
CA THR A 85 8.73 -8.05 10.87
C THR A 85 8.14 -7.86 12.27
N SER A 86 7.12 -7.02 12.39
CA SER A 86 6.39 -6.82 13.65
C SER A 86 5.71 -8.11 14.13
N GLU A 87 5.19 -8.93 13.22
CA GLU A 87 4.59 -10.24 13.56
C GLU A 87 5.62 -11.29 14.03
N LYS A 88 6.89 -11.19 13.61
CA LYS A 88 7.95 -12.13 14.02
C LYS A 88 8.61 -11.79 15.36
N SER A 89 8.40 -10.57 15.85
CA SER A 89 8.99 -10.06 17.08
C SER A 89 8.04 -10.18 18.30
N GLN A 90 6.85 -10.77 18.10
CA GLN A 90 5.88 -11.13 19.13
C GLN A 90 5.95 -12.62 19.44
#